data_AF-A0A535LZS2-F1
#
_entry.id   AF-A0A535LZS2-F1
#
_cell.length_a   1.000
_cell.length_b   1.000
_cell.length_c   1.000
_cell.angle_alpha   90.00
_cell.angle_beta   90.00
_cell.angle_gamma   90.00
#
_symmetry.space_group_name_H-M   'P 1'
#
loop_
_entity.id
_entity.type
_entity.pdbx_description
1 polymer ?
#
loop_
_entity_poly.entity_id
_entity_poly.type
_entity_poly.pdbx_seq_one_letter_code
_entity_poly.pdbx_strand_id
1 'polypeptide(L)' 'ATHSGPLFGYPATGKPAVLTALYLFRFVDGRVRTMIVEANFYGLLVNLGLLPTPGLQAT' A
#
# COMPACT_ATOMS: atom_id res chain seq x y z
N ALA A 1 -1.35 10.88 2.94
CA ALA A 1 -0.77 10.71 4.28
C ALA A 1 0.76 10.72 4.17
N THR A 2 1.49 11.07 5.22
CA THR A 2 2.97 11.05 5.22
C THR A 2 3.46 9.80 5.94
N HIS A 3 4.49 9.14 5.41
CA HIS A 3 5.19 8.05 6.12
C HIS A 3 6.09 8.64 7.22
N SER A 4 5.47 8.98 8.36
CA SER A 4 6.09 9.70 9.49
C SER A 4 6.45 8.81 10.69
N GLY A 5 6.17 7.52 10.64
CA GLY A 5 6.53 6.54 11.66
C GLY A 5 6.91 5.20 11.01
N PRO A 6 7.38 4.21 11.79
CA PRO A 6 7.79 2.93 11.24
C PRO A 6 6.67 2.20 10.50
N LEU A 7 6.99 1.57 9.37
CA LEU A 7 6.05 0.79 8.56
C LEU A 7 6.74 -0.47 8.04
N PHE A 8 6.14 -1.65 8.28
CA PHE A 8 6.71 -2.96 7.91
C PHE A 8 8.16 -3.17 8.38
N GLY A 9 8.54 -2.56 9.52
CA GLY A 9 9.90 -2.62 10.06
C GLY A 9 10.89 -1.60 9.47
N TYR A 10 10.50 -0.84 8.45
CA TYR A 10 11.31 0.25 7.91
C TYR A 10 11.11 1.54 8.73
N PRO A 11 12.16 2.37 8.90
CA PRO A 11 12.03 3.67 9.51
C PRO A 11 11.22 4.63 8.64
N ALA A 12 10.73 5.71 9.25
CA ALA A 12 10.00 6.77 8.56
C ALA A 12 10.85 7.38 7.42
N THR A 13 10.23 7.58 6.26
CA THR A 13 10.91 8.20 5.09
C THR A 13 10.60 9.69 4.94
N GLY A 14 9.57 10.20 5.63
CA GLY A 14 9.06 11.57 5.44
C GLY A 14 8.36 11.82 4.10
N LYS A 15 8.30 10.83 3.20
CA LYS A 15 7.64 10.96 1.89
C LYS A 15 6.12 10.79 2.00
N PRO A 16 5.35 11.38 1.06
CA PRO A 16 3.93 11.08 0.90
C PRO A 16 3.74 9.60 0.57
N ALA A 17 2.86 8.92 1.30
CA ALA A 17 2.49 7.54 1.03
C ALA A 17 1.32 7.49 0.04
N VAL A 18 1.48 6.70 -1.02
CA VAL A 18 0.43 6.38 -2.00
C VAL A 18 0.14 4.88 -1.95
N LEU A 19 -1.09 4.52 -1.59
CA LEU A 19 -1.56 3.13 -1.57
C LEU A 19 -2.76 2.99 -2.50
N THR A 20 -2.68 2.05 -3.43
CA THR A 20 -3.81 1.61 -4.24
C THR A 20 -4.33 0.29 -3.68
N ALA A 21 -5.65 0.16 -3.60
CA ALA A 21 -6.30 -1.06 -3.15
C ALA A 21 -7.60 -1.31 -3.90
N LEU A 22 -7.95 -2.59 -4.01
CA LEU A 22 -9.23 -3.07 -4.51
C LEU A 22 -10.03 -3.63 -3.34
N TYR A 23 -11.30 -3.25 -3.25
CA TYR A 23 -12.24 -3.75 -2.26
C TYR A 23 -13.39 -4.47 -2.96
N LEU A 24 -13.61 -5.72 -2.62
CA LEU A 24 -14.80 -6.48 -3.03
C LEU A 24 -15.68 -6.68 -1.81
N PHE A 25 -16.90 -6.14 -1.88
CA PHE A 25 -17.89 -6.27 -0.82
C PHE A 25 -19.03 -7.18 -1.25
N ARG A 26 -19.41 -8.12 -0.37
CA ARG A 26 -20.67 -8.84 -0.46
C ARG A 26 -21.61 -8.33 0.62
N PHE A 27 -22.78 -7.83 0.21
CA PHE A 27 -23.82 -7.36 1.12
C PHE A 27 -24.93 -8.41 1.31
N VAL A 28 -25.48 -8.50 2.52
CA VAL A 28 -26.68 -9.28 2.86
C VAL A 28 -27.50 -8.43 3.84
N ASP A 29 -28.80 -8.28 3.59
CA ASP A 29 -29.72 -7.47 4.41
C ASP A 29 -29.21 -6.04 4.69
N GLY A 30 -28.68 -5.40 3.65
CA GLY A 30 -28.14 -4.04 3.72
C GLY A 30 -26.82 -3.90 4.50
N ARG A 31 -26.20 -5.00 4.95
CA ARG A 31 -24.94 -5.00 5.71
C ARG A 31 -23.83 -5.72 4.96
N VAL A 32 -22.59 -5.28 5.14
CA VAL A 32 -21.41 -6.00 4.62
C VAL A 32 -21.29 -7.34 5.33
N ARG A 33 -21.48 -8.43 4.59
CA ARG A 33 -21.28 -9.79 5.08
C ARG A 33 -19.83 -10.22 4.91
N THR A 34 -19.20 -9.81 3.82
CA THR A 34 -17.81 -10.16 3.49
C THR A 34 -17.14 -9.00 2.79
N MET A 35 -15.88 -8.77 3.13
CA MET A 35 -15.00 -7.84 2.44
C MET A 35 -13.70 -8.59 2.10
N ILE A 36 -13.31 -8.56 0.84
CA ILE A 36 -11.99 -8.97 0.38
C ILE A 36 -11.25 -7.70 0.00
N VAL A 37 -10.02 -7.56 0.48
CA VAL A 37 -9.17 -6.40 0.20
C VAL A 37 -7.86 -6.88 -0.37
N GLU A 38 -7.53 -6.37 -1.55
CA GLU A 38 -6.23 -6.54 -2.18
C GLU A 38 -5.53 -5.20 -2.21
N ALA A 39 -4.49 -5.03 -1.40
CA ALA A 39 -3.74 -3.79 -1.27
C ALA A 39 -2.34 -3.94 -1.89
N ASN A 40 -1.96 -2.99 -2.75
CA ASN A 40 -0.66 -3.01 -3.42
C ASN A 40 0.44 -2.46 -2.51
N PHE A 41 0.84 -3.24 -1.51
CA PHE A 41 1.92 -2.85 -0.60
C PHE A 41 3.29 -2.80 -1.28
N TYR A 42 3.50 -3.58 -2.35
CA TYR A 42 4.71 -3.47 -3.15
C TYR A 42 4.85 -2.07 -3.76
N GLY A 43 3.81 -1.58 -4.43
CA GLY A 43 3.76 -0.24 -5.00
C GLY A 43 3.93 0.86 -3.95
N LEU A 44 3.35 0.68 -2.75
CA LEU A 44 3.57 1.58 -1.63
C LEU A 44 5.05 1.66 -1.24
N LEU A 45 5.70 0.51 -1.05
CA LEU A 45 7.10 0.46 -0.64
C LEU A 45 8.06 1.00 -1.72
N VAL A 46 7.78 0.76 -2.99
CA VAL A 46 8.51 1.37 -4.12
C VAL A 46 8.31 2.90 -4.13
N ASN A 47 7.08 3.40 -3.94
CA ASN A 47 6.79 4.83 -3.89
C ASN A 47 7.52 5.54 -2.72
N LEU A 48 7.66 4.87 -1.58
CA LEU A 48 8.44 5.37 -0.45
C LEU A 48 9.96 5.26 -0.68
N GLY A 49 10.40 4.59 -1.75
CA GLY A 49 11.80 4.32 -2.06
C GLY A 49 12.46 3.33 -1.11
N LEU A 50 11.67 2.44 -0.50
CA LEU A 50 12.12 1.37 0.40
C LEU A 50 12.43 0.07 -0.36
N LEU A 51 11.86 -0.10 -1.55
CA LEU A 51 12.15 -1.17 -2.49
C LEU A 51 12.55 -0.60 -3.85
N PRO A 52 13.36 -1.33 -4.64
CA PRO A 52 13.74 -0.89 -5.98
C PRO A 52 12.53 -0.88 -6.92
N THR A 53 12.54 0.03 -7.90
CA THR A 53 11.55 0.02 -8.99
C THR A 53 11.91 -1.11 -9.98
N PRO A 54 11.00 -2.06 -10.28
CA PRO A 54 11.25 -3.08 -11.28
C PRO A 54 11.66 -2.49 -12.62
N GLY A 55 12.67 -3.08 -13.27
CA GLY A 55 13.10 -2.68 -14.61
C GLY A 55 13.92 -1.40 -14.69
N LEU A 56 14.14 -0.68 -13.57
CA LEU A 56 15.10 0.42 -13.51
C LEU A 56 16.49 -0.14 -13.18
N GLN A 57 17.33 -0.34 -14.19
CA GLN A 57 18.76 -0.56 -13.96
C GLN A 57 19.45 0.79 -13.78
N ALA A 58 20.19 0.95 -12.68
CA ALA A 58 21.09 2.09 -12.53
C ALA A 58 22.23 1.91 -13.54
N THR A 59 22.22 2.72 -14.60
CA THR A 59 23.35 2.89 -15.54
C THR A 59 24.50 3.59 -14.86
#